data_AF-A0A261BKF5-F1
#
_entry.id   AF-A0A261BKF5-F1
#
_cell.length_a   1.000
_cell.length_b   1.000
_cell.length_c   1.000
_cell.angle_alpha   90.00
_cell.angle_beta   90.00
_cell.angle_gamma   90.00
#
_symmetry.space_group_name_H-M   'P 1'
#
loop_
_entity.id
_entity.type
_entity.pdbx_description
1 polymer ?
#
loop_
_entity_poly.entity_id
_entity_poly.type
_entity_poly.pdbx_seq_one_letter_code
_entity_poly.pdbx_strand_id
1 'polypeptide(L)'
;MSRFLLFLIRTTINRLANMSKRKIDSTDSAKLASIFTKKVKKLTPQDDGSQKNWKFICWNVAGLRACVKKNDFKEILNEQPDIVFLGETKCKEWPPEIEENFKDYAKTLVISTEKNGGYAGVGMFSKTVPLKIHKGIGDPEFDSAGRLIIAEFSNFFFIGSYVPNSGAKLVNLEKRGRWEKLLTEKMREMNEKKPVIYGGDLNVAHNEIDLKNPESNRNKTAGFTDQERGWFMDMLNMGFTDTFRQLHPESKKYSFWSYLANSREKDVGWRLDYYVVSNRIMKNVKRSDIMTDVKGSDHAPIVMQATTNFRTRLIVHPKIEMSSRGFSVYVGNAAYQTTEQELGDYFSSVGQVTNVKIVCDRETGRPRGFAFVEFADEASAQKACEQLNGADFNGRQLRVNLASR
;
A
#
# COMPACT_ATOMS: atom_id res chain seq x y z
N MET A 1 11.44 0.37 -38.78
CA MET A 1 12.23 1.63 -38.73
C MET A 1 13.72 1.27 -38.77
N SER A 2 14.16 0.56 -39.81
CA SER A 2 14.54 0.97 -41.17
C SER A 2 16.00 1.43 -41.26
N ARG A 3 16.79 0.60 -41.95
CA ARG A 3 18.22 0.73 -42.32
C ARG A 3 18.60 2.09 -42.93
N PHE A 4 17.62 2.91 -43.30
CA PHE A 4 17.76 4.29 -43.73
C PHE A 4 18.44 5.18 -42.69
N LEU A 5 18.18 4.97 -41.39
CA LEU A 5 18.79 5.76 -40.32
C LEU A 5 20.28 5.42 -40.14
N LEU A 6 20.65 4.14 -40.26
CA LEU A 6 22.06 3.71 -40.24
C LEU A 6 22.84 4.18 -41.48
N PHE A 7 22.20 4.24 -42.65
CA PHE A 7 22.81 4.78 -43.85
C PHE A 7 23.10 6.29 -43.72
N LEU A 8 22.12 7.07 -43.22
CA LEU A 8 22.28 8.50 -42.92
C LEU A 8 23.41 8.77 -41.92
N ILE A 9 23.53 7.96 -40.86
CA ILE A 9 24.61 8.09 -39.87
C ILE A 9 25.98 7.85 -40.52
N ARG A 10 26.12 6.80 -41.35
CA ARG A 10 27.39 6.47 -42.01
C ARG A 10 27.81 7.52 -43.05
N THR A 11 26.87 8.06 -43.83
CA THR A 11 27.16 9.12 -44.80
C THR A 11 27.52 10.45 -44.13
N THR A 12 26.94 10.74 -42.96
CA THR A 12 27.21 11.98 -42.21
C THR A 12 28.58 11.92 -41.52
N ILE A 13 28.96 10.77 -40.97
CA ILE A 13 30.29 10.55 -40.37
C ILE A 13 31.40 10.69 -41.43
N ASN A 14 31.20 10.12 -42.63
CA ASN A 14 32.17 10.25 -43.73
C ASN A 14 32.26 11.69 -44.28
N ARG A 15 31.18 12.48 -44.23
CA ARG A 15 31.22 13.92 -44.59
C ARG A 15 32.02 14.73 -43.56
N LEU A 16 31.90 14.42 -42.27
CA LEU A 16 32.59 15.13 -41.19
C LEU A 16 34.10 14.86 -41.17
N ALA A 17 34.53 13.65 -41.54
CA ALA A 17 35.96 13.31 -41.65
C ALA A 17 36.70 14.11 -42.75
N ASN A 18 35.98 14.62 -43.76
CA ASN A 18 36.55 15.39 -44.88
C ASN A 18 36.38 16.91 -44.77
N MET A 19 35.88 17.44 -43.65
CA MET A 19 35.65 18.88 -43.45
C MET A 19 36.67 19.54 -42.52
N SER A 20 37.90 19.02 -42.47
CA SER A 20 39.05 19.82 -42.06
C SER A 20 39.30 20.92 -43.10
N LYS A 21 39.20 22.18 -42.66
CA LYS A 21 39.37 23.45 -43.42
C LYS A 21 38.09 24.04 -44.04
N ARG A 22 37.16 24.49 -43.21
CA ARG A 22 36.34 25.71 -43.45
C ARG A 22 35.87 26.25 -42.10
N LYS A 23 36.02 27.56 -41.86
CA LYS A 23 35.56 28.25 -40.65
C LYS A 23 34.05 28.00 -40.49
N ILE A 24 33.68 27.27 -39.43
CA ILE A 24 32.28 27.02 -39.08
C ILE A 24 31.77 28.26 -38.35
N ASP A 25 30.68 28.83 -38.86
CA ASP A 25 29.99 29.97 -38.27
C ASP A 25 29.32 29.57 -36.95
N SER A 26 29.29 30.46 -35.96
CA SER A 26 28.91 30.15 -34.57
C SER A 26 27.45 29.71 -34.40
N THR A 27 26.62 29.98 -35.40
CA THR A 27 25.20 29.61 -35.49
C THR A 27 24.99 28.14 -35.93
N ASP A 28 25.89 27.57 -36.73
CA ASP A 28 25.80 26.17 -37.17
C ASP A 28 26.31 25.19 -36.11
N SER A 29 27.29 25.60 -35.29
CA SER A 29 27.75 24.79 -34.15
C SER A 29 26.67 24.67 -33.06
N ALA A 30 25.88 25.72 -32.83
CA ALA A 30 24.77 25.71 -31.90
C ALA A 30 23.59 24.84 -32.38
N LYS A 31 23.32 24.81 -33.69
CA LYS A 31 22.31 23.93 -34.30
C LYS A 31 22.74 22.46 -34.26
N LEU A 32 24.02 22.16 -34.51
CA LEU A 32 24.56 20.80 -34.38
C LEU A 32 24.63 20.34 -32.91
N ALA A 33 25.00 21.23 -31.99
CA ALA A 33 24.95 20.95 -30.56
C ALA A 33 23.53 20.67 -30.06
N SER A 34 22.49 21.32 -30.62
CA SER A 34 21.09 21.05 -30.25
C SER A 34 20.56 19.71 -30.79
N ILE A 35 21.10 19.22 -31.92
CA ILE A 35 20.79 17.89 -32.46
C ILE A 35 21.45 16.78 -31.61
N PHE A 36 22.65 17.03 -31.08
CA PHE A 36 23.37 16.08 -30.21
C PHE A 36 23.03 16.19 -28.71
N THR A 37 22.38 17.28 -28.26
CA THR A 37 21.91 17.45 -26.87
C THR A 37 20.45 17.08 -26.65
N LYS A 38 19.81 16.39 -27.59
CA LYS A 38 18.74 15.47 -27.20
C LYS A 38 19.38 14.32 -26.42
N LYS A 39 19.57 14.53 -25.12
CA LYS A 39 19.59 13.44 -24.13
C LYS A 39 18.46 12.51 -24.56
N VAL A 40 18.80 11.32 -25.04
CA VAL A 40 17.83 10.23 -25.12
C VAL A 40 17.47 9.93 -23.67
N LYS A 41 16.54 10.70 -23.11
CA LYS A 41 15.84 10.30 -21.91
C LYS A 41 15.16 9.01 -22.33
N LYS A 42 15.63 7.87 -21.81
CA LYS A 42 14.74 6.72 -21.64
C LYS A 42 13.61 7.24 -20.77
N LEU A 43 12.54 7.69 -21.41
CA LEU A 43 11.36 8.22 -20.76
C LEU A 43 10.61 7.00 -20.22
N THR A 44 11.01 6.55 -19.04
CA THR A 44 10.10 5.79 -18.18
C THR A 44 8.76 6.54 -18.21
N PRO A 45 7.66 5.92 -18.65
CA PRO A 45 6.38 6.60 -18.80
C PRO A 45 6.07 7.44 -17.54
N GLN A 46 5.80 8.72 -17.74
CA GLN A 46 5.26 9.54 -16.66
C GLN A 46 3.86 9.05 -16.33
N ASP A 47 3.50 9.10 -15.05
CA ASP A 47 2.15 8.80 -14.63
C ASP A 47 1.20 9.89 -15.15
N ASP A 48 0.40 9.53 -16.16
CA ASP A 48 -0.59 10.40 -16.80
C ASP A 48 -2.02 10.11 -16.29
N GLY A 49 -2.17 9.24 -15.30
CA GLY A 49 -3.46 8.81 -14.77
C GLY A 49 -4.24 7.88 -15.72
N SER A 50 -3.65 7.45 -16.84
CA SER A 50 -4.30 6.54 -17.76
C SER A 50 -4.60 5.18 -17.13
N GLN A 51 -5.66 4.57 -17.67
CA GLN A 51 -6.15 3.30 -17.19
C GLN A 51 -5.34 2.14 -17.75
N LYS A 52 -4.78 1.29 -16.89
CA LYS A 52 -4.06 0.09 -17.31
C LYS A 52 -4.20 -1.06 -16.31
N ASN A 53 -3.77 -2.24 -16.76
CA ASN A 53 -3.56 -3.39 -15.89
C ASN A 53 -2.18 -3.23 -15.26
N TRP A 54 -2.14 -3.24 -13.93
CA TRP A 54 -0.91 -3.17 -13.16
C TRP A 54 -0.55 -4.54 -12.64
N LYS A 55 0.73 -4.86 -12.69
CA LYS A 55 1.30 -6.02 -12.01
C LYS A 55 2.31 -5.58 -10.95
N PHE A 56 2.13 -6.09 -9.75
CA PHE A 56 2.97 -5.79 -8.59
C PHE A 56 3.67 -7.08 -8.16
N ILE A 57 4.95 -6.96 -7.80
CA ILE A 57 5.68 -8.01 -7.09
C ILE A 57 6.27 -7.44 -5.81
N CYS A 58 6.12 -8.17 -4.70
CA CYS A 58 6.82 -7.92 -3.45
C CYS A 58 7.63 -9.17 -3.10
N TRP A 59 8.87 -8.97 -2.64
CA TRP A 59 9.71 -10.09 -2.24
C TRP A 59 10.69 -9.68 -1.15
N ASN A 60 10.61 -10.30 0.03
CA ASN A 60 11.72 -10.25 0.98
C ASN A 60 12.89 -11.10 0.42
N VAL A 61 13.98 -10.45 0.04
CA VAL A 61 15.12 -11.11 -0.62
C VAL A 61 16.19 -11.59 0.37
N ALA A 62 16.02 -11.32 1.66
CA ALA A 62 16.94 -11.67 2.75
C ALA A 62 18.42 -11.29 2.51
N GLY A 63 18.69 -10.35 1.60
CA GLY A 63 20.01 -9.98 1.11
C GLY A 63 20.07 -9.93 -0.41
N LEU A 64 19.94 -8.72 -0.97
CA LEU A 64 19.79 -8.52 -2.42
C LEU A 64 20.99 -9.03 -3.23
N ARG A 65 22.23 -8.80 -2.77
CA ARG A 65 23.45 -9.24 -3.47
C ARG A 65 23.52 -10.75 -3.66
N ALA A 66 23.01 -11.53 -2.71
CA ALA A 66 22.99 -12.99 -2.81
C ALA A 66 21.82 -13.47 -3.67
N CYS A 67 20.64 -12.86 -3.50
CA CYS A 67 19.43 -13.24 -4.23
C CYS A 67 19.54 -12.97 -5.74
N VAL A 68 20.03 -11.78 -6.15
CA VAL A 68 20.06 -11.34 -7.56
C VAL A 68 20.94 -12.21 -8.46
N LYS A 69 21.91 -12.93 -7.89
CA LYS A 69 22.81 -13.82 -8.63
C LYS A 69 22.18 -15.18 -8.96
N LYS A 70 21.07 -15.53 -8.31
CA LYS A 70 20.37 -16.79 -8.52
C LYS A 70 19.46 -16.69 -9.74
N ASN A 71 19.31 -17.80 -10.47
CA ASN A 71 18.42 -17.84 -11.64
C ASN A 71 16.97 -17.54 -11.27
N ASP A 72 16.54 -17.93 -10.07
CA ASP A 72 15.22 -17.64 -9.50
C ASP A 72 14.85 -16.15 -9.54
N PHE A 73 15.83 -15.24 -9.44
CA PHE A 73 15.57 -13.81 -9.50
C PHE A 73 15.06 -13.36 -10.87
N LYS A 74 15.41 -14.08 -11.94
CA LYS A 74 14.90 -13.76 -13.29
C LYS A 74 13.44 -14.17 -13.46
N GLU A 75 12.93 -15.11 -12.66
CA GLU A 75 11.53 -15.54 -12.74
C GLU A 75 10.56 -14.41 -12.42
N ILE A 76 10.90 -13.52 -11.48
CA ILE A 76 10.06 -12.34 -11.21
C ILE A 76 10.04 -11.35 -12.38
N LEU A 77 11.05 -11.36 -13.25
CA LEU A 77 11.09 -10.51 -14.44
C LEU A 77 10.23 -11.09 -15.57
N ASN A 78 10.06 -12.42 -15.63
CA ASN A 78 9.17 -13.10 -16.58
C ASN A 78 7.71 -12.71 -16.38
N GLU A 79 7.33 -12.37 -15.14
CA GLU A 79 6.03 -11.77 -14.84
C GLU A 79 5.86 -10.37 -15.45
N GLN A 80 6.94 -9.69 -15.86
CA GLN A 80 6.91 -8.32 -16.41
C GLN A 80 6.20 -7.30 -15.47
N PRO A 81 6.53 -7.26 -14.17
CA PRO A 81 5.87 -6.38 -13.21
C PRO A 81 5.97 -4.89 -13.60
N ASP A 82 4.95 -4.10 -13.27
CA ASP A 82 5.00 -2.64 -13.32
C ASP A 82 5.76 -2.08 -12.12
N ILE A 83 5.52 -2.65 -10.93
CA ILE A 83 6.18 -2.28 -9.69
C ILE A 83 6.76 -3.52 -9.04
N VAL A 84 8.02 -3.44 -8.61
CA VAL A 84 8.69 -4.43 -7.78
C VAL A 84 9.14 -3.78 -6.49
N PHE A 85 8.79 -4.38 -5.36
CA PHE A 85 9.28 -4.00 -4.04
C PHE A 85 10.11 -5.15 -3.44
N LEU A 86 11.30 -4.82 -2.94
CA LEU A 86 12.20 -5.77 -2.31
C LEU A 86 12.43 -5.39 -0.84
N GLY A 87 12.10 -6.32 0.05
CA GLY A 87 12.40 -6.23 1.48
C GLY A 87 13.76 -6.85 1.83
N GLU A 88 14.35 -6.43 2.95
CA GLU A 88 15.68 -6.87 3.41
C GLU A 88 16.76 -6.81 2.32
N THR A 89 16.91 -5.66 1.67
CA THR A 89 17.93 -5.51 0.63
C THR A 89 19.34 -5.67 1.20
N LYS A 90 19.58 -5.24 2.45
CA LYS A 90 20.88 -5.31 3.14
C LYS A 90 22.03 -4.76 2.28
N CYS A 91 21.77 -3.65 1.58
CA CYS A 91 22.70 -3.02 0.67
C CYS A 91 22.83 -1.51 0.92
N LYS A 92 24.02 -0.97 0.67
CA LYS A 92 24.31 0.48 0.63
C LYS A 92 23.99 1.12 -0.72
N GLU A 93 24.06 0.32 -1.77
CA GLU A 93 23.94 0.71 -3.18
C GLU A 93 23.38 -0.48 -3.96
N TRP A 94 22.91 -0.23 -5.18
CA TRP A 94 22.42 -1.30 -6.05
C TRP A 94 23.56 -2.24 -6.48
N PRO A 95 23.37 -3.57 -6.39
CA PRO A 95 24.28 -4.52 -7.03
C PRO A 95 24.34 -4.28 -8.55
N PRO A 96 25.49 -4.49 -9.22
CA PRO A 96 25.61 -4.27 -10.67
C PRO A 96 24.57 -5.04 -11.50
N GLU A 97 24.20 -6.24 -11.06
CA GLU A 97 23.20 -7.10 -11.73
C GLU A 97 21.81 -6.45 -11.79
N ILE A 98 21.48 -5.55 -10.85
CA ILE A 98 20.22 -4.81 -10.84
C ILE A 98 20.14 -3.80 -11.98
N GLU A 99 21.27 -3.23 -12.40
CA GLU A 99 21.26 -2.22 -13.44
C GLU A 99 20.77 -2.79 -14.78
N GLU A 100 21.17 -4.02 -15.12
CA GLU A 100 20.67 -4.68 -16.34
C GLU A 100 19.23 -5.16 -16.17
N ASN A 101 18.93 -5.85 -15.06
CA ASN A 101 17.61 -6.44 -14.79
C ASN A 101 16.48 -5.39 -14.76
N PHE A 102 16.79 -4.18 -14.30
CA PHE A 102 15.83 -3.08 -14.13
C PHE A 102 16.25 -1.81 -14.88
N LYS A 103 16.92 -1.95 -16.03
CA LYS A 103 17.45 -0.80 -16.81
C LYS A 103 16.39 0.23 -17.24
N ASP A 104 15.13 -0.19 -17.37
CA ASP A 104 14.02 0.65 -17.83
C ASP A 104 13.08 1.08 -16.69
N TYR A 105 13.45 0.79 -15.43
CA TYR A 105 12.65 1.14 -14.25
C TYR A 105 13.27 2.34 -13.53
N ALA A 106 12.41 3.21 -12.99
CA ALA A 106 12.80 4.13 -11.94
C ALA A 106 13.14 3.33 -10.67
N LYS A 107 14.26 3.64 -10.02
CA LYS A 107 14.78 2.89 -8.87
C LYS A 107 14.77 3.78 -7.61
N THR A 108 14.27 3.26 -6.50
CA THR A 108 14.34 3.90 -5.17
C THR A 108 14.97 2.93 -4.18
N LEU A 109 16.07 3.33 -3.55
CA LEU A 109 16.70 2.58 -2.46
C LEU A 109 16.56 3.36 -1.15
N VAL A 110 16.16 2.66 -0.09
CA VAL A 110 16.19 3.15 1.29
C VAL A 110 17.09 2.22 2.09
N ILE A 111 18.18 2.77 2.61
CA ILE A 111 19.18 2.03 3.36
C ILE A 111 18.91 2.17 4.86
N SER A 112 19.26 1.14 5.64
CA SER A 112 19.34 1.30 7.10
C SER A 112 20.57 2.11 7.48
N THR A 113 20.42 3.11 8.33
CA THR A 113 21.54 3.84 8.94
C THR A 113 22.09 3.13 10.18
N GLU A 114 21.27 2.31 10.86
CA GLU A 114 21.64 1.62 12.10
C GLU A 114 22.83 0.66 11.97
N LYS A 115 23.01 0.04 10.80
CA LYS A 115 24.18 -0.82 10.51
C LYS A 115 24.81 -0.52 9.15
N ASN A 116 24.80 0.75 8.75
CA ASN A 116 25.43 1.21 7.51
C ASN A 116 25.01 0.34 6.30
N GLY A 117 23.72 0.13 6.09
CA GLY A 117 23.15 -0.63 4.99
C GLY A 117 23.23 -2.16 5.08
N GLY A 118 23.97 -2.76 6.02
CA GLY A 118 24.10 -4.22 6.17
C GLY A 118 22.92 -4.93 6.86
N TYR A 119 21.84 -4.20 7.13
CA TYR A 119 20.67 -4.64 7.88
C TYR A 119 19.41 -4.00 7.32
N ALA A 120 18.28 -4.72 7.38
CA ALA A 120 17.00 -4.26 6.85
C ALA A 120 17.15 -3.68 5.43
N GLY A 121 16.66 -2.47 5.19
CA GLY A 121 16.71 -1.80 3.90
C GLY A 121 15.63 -2.30 2.94
N VAL A 122 15.11 -1.39 2.12
CA VAL A 122 14.05 -1.68 1.15
C VAL A 122 14.37 -1.04 -0.20
N GLY A 123 13.93 -1.69 -1.26
CA GLY A 123 14.12 -1.25 -2.64
C GLY A 123 12.80 -1.25 -3.40
N MET A 124 12.63 -0.29 -4.31
CA MET A 124 11.48 -0.26 -5.21
C MET A 124 11.94 0.04 -6.64
N PHE A 125 11.36 -0.69 -7.59
CA PHE A 125 11.50 -0.49 -9.02
C PHE A 125 10.14 -0.20 -9.62
N SER A 126 10.03 0.81 -10.48
CA SER A 126 8.76 1.11 -11.16
C SER A 126 8.95 1.45 -12.64
N LYS A 127 8.16 0.82 -13.52
CA LYS A 127 8.04 1.19 -14.94
C LYS A 127 7.38 2.55 -15.15
N THR A 128 6.60 3.02 -14.18
CA THR A 128 5.95 4.33 -14.21
C THR A 128 6.57 5.20 -13.11
N VAL A 129 7.04 6.39 -13.44
CA VAL A 129 7.65 7.26 -12.42
C VAL A 129 6.57 7.74 -11.44
N PRO A 130 6.70 7.48 -10.13
CA PRO A 130 5.74 7.99 -9.15
C PRO A 130 5.75 9.52 -9.12
N LEU A 131 4.60 10.13 -8.85
CA LEU A 131 4.46 11.57 -8.65
C LEU A 131 5.29 12.05 -7.46
N LYS A 132 5.34 11.24 -6.40
CA LYS A 132 6.07 11.54 -5.18
C LYS A 132 6.56 10.27 -4.49
N ILE A 133 7.73 10.35 -3.88
CA ILE A 133 8.30 9.31 -3.02
C ILE A 133 8.48 9.87 -1.61
N HIS A 134 7.97 9.15 -0.64
CA HIS A 134 8.26 9.33 0.78
C HIS A 134 9.01 8.11 1.30
N LYS A 135 10.07 8.34 2.08
CA LYS A 135 10.91 7.31 2.68
C LYS A 135 10.69 7.38 4.18
N GLY A 136 10.26 6.28 4.77
CA GLY A 136 9.93 6.26 6.19
C GLY A 136 8.51 6.73 6.54
N ILE A 137 8.18 6.52 7.79
CA ILE A 137 6.87 6.79 8.38
C ILE A 137 6.75 8.23 8.89
N GLY A 138 7.87 8.92 9.10
CA GLY A 138 7.92 10.27 9.68
C GLY A 138 8.22 10.27 11.17
N ASP A 139 8.71 9.14 11.70
CA ASP A 139 9.14 8.98 13.08
C ASP A 139 10.64 8.58 13.10
N PRO A 140 11.53 9.39 13.71
CA PRO A 140 12.96 9.12 13.72
C PRO A 140 13.36 7.76 14.30
N GLU A 141 12.59 7.20 15.24
CA GLU A 141 12.89 5.90 15.86
C GLU A 141 12.79 4.74 14.86
N PHE A 142 11.96 4.91 13.83
CA PHE A 142 11.65 3.88 12.84
C PHE A 142 12.34 4.13 11.50
N ASP A 143 12.57 5.40 11.15
CA ASP A 143 13.10 5.78 9.84
C ASP A 143 14.58 5.44 9.67
N SER A 144 15.33 5.27 10.77
CA SER A 144 16.73 4.80 10.78
C SER A 144 16.89 3.40 10.21
N ALA A 145 15.88 2.54 10.33
CA ALA A 145 15.97 1.15 9.90
C ALA A 145 15.71 0.96 8.38
N GLY A 146 15.20 1.97 7.68
CA GLY A 146 14.97 1.91 6.23
C GLY A 146 13.95 0.85 5.84
N ARG A 147 12.74 0.91 6.41
CA ARG A 147 11.71 -0.14 6.35
C ARG A 147 10.50 0.17 5.47
N LEU A 148 10.42 1.39 4.91
CA LEU A 148 9.20 1.88 4.25
C LEU A 148 9.51 2.75 3.04
N ILE A 149 8.84 2.46 1.94
CA ILE A 149 8.70 3.34 0.78
C ILE A 149 7.21 3.58 0.57
N ILE A 150 6.82 4.84 0.48
CA ILE A 150 5.48 5.25 0.06
C ILE A 150 5.63 5.99 -1.27
N ALA A 151 5.01 5.45 -2.31
CA ALA A 151 5.02 6.00 -3.66
C ALA A 151 3.62 6.47 -4.04
N GLU A 152 3.49 7.75 -4.35
CA GLU A 152 2.24 8.32 -4.84
C GLU A 152 2.18 8.22 -6.36
N PHE A 153 1.09 7.63 -6.85
CA PHE A 153 0.69 7.62 -8.25
C PHE A 153 -0.58 8.47 -8.42
N SER A 154 -0.97 8.77 -9.66
CA SER A 154 -2.15 9.59 -9.97
C SER A 154 -3.42 8.98 -9.37
N ASN A 155 -3.54 7.66 -9.44
CA ASN A 155 -4.78 6.95 -9.10
C ASN A 155 -4.71 6.17 -7.78
N PHE A 156 -3.53 6.00 -7.17
CA PHE A 156 -3.35 5.22 -5.93
C PHE A 156 -2.05 5.59 -5.23
N PHE A 157 -1.92 5.16 -3.97
CA PHE A 157 -0.65 5.05 -3.28
C PHE A 157 -0.18 3.60 -3.26
N PHE A 158 1.10 3.38 -3.56
CA PHE A 158 1.77 2.12 -3.26
C PHE A 158 2.59 2.29 -1.98
N ILE A 159 2.42 1.37 -1.04
CA ILE A 159 3.21 1.31 0.18
C ILE A 159 3.96 -0.02 0.16
N GLY A 160 5.28 0.05 0.13
CA GLY A 160 6.16 -1.11 0.25
C GLY A 160 6.80 -1.13 1.64
N SER A 161 6.61 -2.20 2.41
CA SER A 161 7.18 -2.30 3.75
C SER A 161 7.90 -3.62 4.07
N TYR A 162 8.92 -3.49 4.91
CA TYR A 162 9.52 -4.57 5.69
C TYR A 162 9.30 -4.28 7.17
N VAL A 163 8.21 -4.79 7.72
CA VAL A 163 7.73 -4.45 9.06
C VAL A 163 8.71 -4.97 10.13
N PRO A 164 8.95 -4.25 11.25
CA PRO A 164 9.79 -4.74 12.33
C PRO A 164 9.35 -6.11 12.87
N ASN A 165 10.26 -7.07 12.98
CA ASN A 165 9.97 -8.34 13.64
C ASN A 165 9.99 -8.14 15.17
N SER A 166 9.07 -8.79 15.90
CA SER A 166 8.99 -8.71 17.38
C SER A 166 10.19 -9.36 18.09
N GLY A 167 11.03 -10.10 17.37
CA GLY A 167 12.29 -10.65 17.84
C GLY A 167 12.13 -11.91 18.68
N ALA A 168 13.26 -12.59 18.93
CA ALA A 168 13.31 -13.72 19.84
C ALA A 168 12.83 -13.30 21.23
N LYS A 169 12.03 -14.14 21.89
CA LYS A 169 11.39 -13.83 23.19
C LYS A 169 10.54 -12.54 23.18
N LEU A 170 10.10 -12.09 22.00
CA LEU A 170 9.20 -10.95 21.81
C LEU A 170 9.74 -9.61 22.34
N VAL A 171 11.07 -9.45 22.39
CA VAL A 171 11.74 -8.27 22.97
C VAL A 171 11.39 -6.94 22.28
N ASN A 172 10.94 -6.98 21.02
CA ASN A 172 10.56 -5.80 20.25
C ASN A 172 9.04 -5.64 20.07
N LEU A 173 8.21 -6.45 20.75
CA LEU A 173 6.76 -6.48 20.53
C LEU A 173 6.12 -5.11 20.79
N GLU A 174 6.55 -4.39 21.84
CA GLU A 174 6.07 -3.04 22.14
C GLU A 174 6.44 -2.04 21.03
N LYS A 175 7.71 -2.05 20.58
CA LYS A 175 8.18 -1.22 19.47
C LYS A 175 7.41 -1.54 18.18
N ARG A 176 7.13 -2.82 17.92
CA ARG A 176 6.30 -3.28 16.80
C ARG A 176 4.87 -2.71 16.89
N GLY A 177 4.23 -2.74 18.07
CA GLY A 177 2.89 -2.17 18.24
C GLY A 177 2.82 -0.67 17.93
N ARG A 178 3.83 0.11 18.35
CA ARG A 178 3.91 1.55 18.02
C ARG A 178 4.07 1.78 16.52
N TRP A 179 4.88 0.96 15.84
CA TRP A 179 4.97 0.98 14.37
C TRP A 179 3.61 0.72 13.71
N GLU A 180 2.88 -0.32 14.15
CA GLU A 180 1.59 -0.68 13.56
C GLU A 180 0.57 0.45 13.70
N LYS A 181 0.48 1.06 14.88
CA LYS A 181 -0.41 2.18 15.13
C LYS A 181 -0.12 3.36 14.21
N LEU A 182 1.15 3.76 14.09
CA LEU A 182 1.56 4.87 13.24
C LEU A 182 1.27 4.58 11.76
N LEU A 183 1.55 3.37 11.30
CA LEU A 183 1.44 3.04 9.88
C LEU A 183 -0.02 2.90 9.47
N THR A 184 -0.82 2.26 10.31
CA THR A 184 -2.26 2.09 10.07
C THR A 184 -2.97 3.45 10.04
N GLU A 185 -2.65 4.36 10.96
CA GLU A 185 -3.22 5.71 10.96
C GLU A 185 -2.84 6.49 9.70
N LYS A 186 -1.56 6.43 9.29
CA LYS A 186 -1.10 7.05 8.05
C LYS A 186 -1.79 6.46 6.82
N MET A 187 -1.98 5.14 6.79
CA MET A 187 -2.71 4.45 5.73
C MET A 187 -4.17 4.90 5.68
N ARG A 188 -4.83 5.07 6.83
CA ARG A 188 -6.20 5.58 6.95
C ARG A 188 -6.32 6.97 6.30
N GLU A 189 -5.47 7.92 6.69
CA GLU A 189 -5.44 9.27 6.11
C GLU A 189 -5.17 9.28 4.60
N MET A 190 -4.25 8.42 4.13
CA MET A 190 -3.97 8.29 2.70
C MET A 190 -5.15 7.70 1.94
N ASN A 191 -5.84 6.74 2.55
CA ASN A 191 -7.03 6.10 2.02
C ASN A 191 -8.24 7.06 1.95
N GLU A 192 -8.23 8.20 2.61
CA GLU A 192 -9.24 9.24 2.35
C GLU A 192 -9.02 9.91 0.98
N LYS A 193 -7.76 10.00 0.53
CA LYS A 193 -7.36 10.76 -0.67
C LYS A 193 -7.34 9.91 -1.93
N LYS A 194 -6.65 8.76 -1.89
CA LYS A 194 -6.54 7.81 -3.01
C LYS A 194 -6.51 6.39 -2.47
N PRO A 195 -6.96 5.38 -3.24
CA PRO A 195 -6.78 3.99 -2.86
C PRO A 195 -5.32 3.67 -2.49
N VAL A 196 -5.13 2.80 -1.53
CA VAL A 196 -3.83 2.33 -1.06
C VAL A 196 -3.68 0.88 -1.49
N ILE A 197 -2.50 0.56 -2.01
CA ILE A 197 -2.00 -0.79 -2.22
C ILE A 197 -0.79 -0.94 -1.31
N TYR A 198 -0.95 -1.72 -0.24
CA TYR A 198 0.08 -2.00 0.74
C TYR A 198 0.64 -3.40 0.50
N GLY A 199 1.95 -3.52 0.32
CA GLY A 199 2.58 -4.81 0.11
C GLY A 199 3.96 -4.96 0.72
N GLY A 200 4.36 -6.20 0.97
CA GLY A 200 5.66 -6.54 1.51
C GLY A 200 5.59 -7.61 2.61
N ASP A 201 6.69 -7.75 3.35
CA ASP A 201 6.79 -8.64 4.50
C ASP A 201 6.27 -7.91 5.74
N LEU A 202 5.09 -8.34 6.17
CA LEU A 202 4.38 -7.77 7.30
C LEU A 202 4.70 -8.46 8.61
N ASN A 203 5.55 -9.50 8.61
CA ASN A 203 5.99 -10.19 9.82
C ASN A 203 4.83 -10.60 10.75
N VAL A 204 3.71 -11.06 10.19
CA VAL A 204 2.56 -11.60 10.93
C VAL A 204 1.85 -12.65 10.08
N ALA A 205 1.48 -13.79 10.67
CA ALA A 205 0.52 -14.73 10.12
C ALA A 205 -0.83 -14.44 10.79
N HIS A 206 -1.84 -13.98 10.02
CA HIS A 206 -3.08 -13.47 10.59
C HIS A 206 -3.92 -14.56 11.27
N ASN A 207 -4.15 -15.66 10.56
CA ASN A 207 -5.00 -16.76 10.99
C ASN A 207 -4.23 -18.07 11.14
N GLU A 208 -4.81 -19.06 11.82
CA GLU A 208 -4.18 -20.37 11.98
C GLU A 208 -3.90 -21.09 10.64
N ILE A 209 -4.69 -20.79 9.60
CA ILE A 209 -4.46 -21.28 8.24
C ILE A 209 -3.20 -20.69 7.59
N ASP A 210 -2.68 -19.58 8.13
CA ASP A 210 -1.52 -18.84 7.59
C ASP A 210 -0.17 -19.40 8.07
N LEU A 211 -0.14 -20.47 8.87
CA LEU A 211 1.09 -21.16 9.25
C LEU A 211 0.87 -22.65 9.50
N LYS A 212 1.92 -23.46 9.40
CA LYS A 212 1.80 -24.92 9.53
C LYS A 212 1.43 -25.39 10.93
N ASN A 213 2.02 -24.77 11.96
CA ASN A 213 1.95 -25.21 13.36
C ASN A 213 1.46 -24.07 14.28
N PRO A 214 0.17 -23.69 14.22
CA PRO A 214 -0.36 -22.55 14.99
C PRO A 214 -0.22 -22.73 16.51
N GLU A 215 -0.60 -23.90 17.04
CA GLU A 215 -0.65 -24.16 18.49
C GLU A 215 0.71 -24.02 19.18
N SER A 216 1.78 -24.49 18.54
CA SER A 216 3.13 -24.41 19.11
C SER A 216 3.71 -22.99 19.05
N ASN A 217 3.18 -22.12 18.18
CA ASN A 217 3.73 -20.79 17.92
C ASN A 217 2.93 -19.66 18.58
N ARG A 218 1.64 -19.87 18.87
CA ARG A 218 0.76 -18.83 19.41
C ARG A 218 1.33 -18.23 20.69
N ASN A 219 1.50 -16.91 20.71
CA ASN A 219 2.07 -16.13 21.82
C ASN A 219 3.49 -16.55 22.27
N LYS A 220 4.18 -17.40 21.50
CA LYS A 220 5.53 -17.91 21.80
C LYS A 220 6.57 -17.44 20.79
N THR A 221 6.14 -17.27 19.55
CA THR A 221 7.00 -16.92 18.42
C THR A 221 6.53 -15.62 17.79
N ALA A 222 7.48 -14.72 17.47
CA ALA A 222 7.19 -13.50 16.73
C ALA A 222 6.52 -13.83 15.39
N GLY A 223 5.51 -13.05 15.03
CA GLY A 223 4.66 -13.26 13.87
C GLY A 223 3.40 -14.07 14.12
N PHE A 224 3.18 -14.62 15.34
CA PHE A 224 1.91 -15.28 15.69
C PHE A 224 1.47 -15.00 17.14
N THR A 225 1.78 -13.81 17.66
CA THR A 225 1.17 -13.32 18.91
C THR A 225 -0.25 -12.81 18.65
N ASP A 226 -1.09 -12.83 19.67
CA ASP A 226 -2.44 -12.27 19.59
C ASP A 226 -2.42 -10.76 19.35
N GLN A 227 -1.40 -10.05 19.87
CA GLN A 227 -1.18 -8.64 19.61
C GLN A 227 -0.90 -8.37 18.12
N GLU A 228 0.06 -9.09 17.52
CA GLU A 228 0.40 -8.92 16.10
C GLU A 228 -0.81 -9.22 15.19
N ARG A 229 -1.53 -10.30 15.49
CA ARG A 229 -2.75 -10.67 14.77
C ARG A 229 -3.86 -9.64 14.96
N GLY A 230 -4.02 -9.12 16.17
CA GLY A 230 -4.96 -8.06 16.52
C GLY A 230 -4.69 -6.78 15.73
N TRP A 231 -3.44 -6.32 15.67
CA TRP A 231 -3.07 -5.12 14.90
C TRP A 231 -3.32 -5.30 13.40
N PHE A 232 -3.08 -6.49 12.85
CA PHE A 232 -3.44 -6.79 11.47
C PHE A 232 -4.95 -6.72 11.26
N MET A 233 -5.74 -7.28 12.19
CA MET A 233 -7.20 -7.21 12.15
C MET A 233 -7.72 -5.77 12.27
N ASP A 234 -7.14 -4.96 13.16
CA ASP A 234 -7.48 -3.54 13.31
C ASP A 234 -7.28 -2.80 11.99
N MET A 235 -6.15 -3.02 11.31
CA MET A 235 -5.90 -2.46 9.98
C MET A 235 -6.97 -2.91 8.98
N LEU A 236 -7.37 -4.18 8.94
CA LEU A 236 -8.44 -4.63 8.03
C LEU A 236 -9.78 -3.92 8.33
N ASN A 237 -10.13 -3.80 9.61
CA ASN A 237 -11.35 -3.11 10.07
C ASN A 237 -11.36 -1.61 9.70
N MET A 238 -10.19 -1.00 9.49
CA MET A 238 -10.07 0.39 9.01
C MET A 238 -10.30 0.57 7.49
N GLY A 239 -10.89 -0.41 6.82
CA GLY A 239 -11.30 -0.29 5.42
C GLY A 239 -10.29 -0.89 4.43
N PHE A 240 -9.61 -1.94 4.86
CA PHE A 240 -8.61 -2.66 4.07
C PHE A 240 -8.94 -4.15 3.94
N THR A 241 -8.49 -4.77 2.86
CA THR A 241 -8.74 -6.18 2.54
C THR A 241 -7.44 -6.90 2.23
N ASP A 242 -7.21 -8.04 2.87
CA ASP A 242 -6.20 -9.03 2.47
C ASP A 242 -6.61 -9.67 1.13
N THR A 243 -5.90 -9.32 0.06
CA THR A 243 -6.26 -9.75 -1.29
C THR A 243 -6.13 -11.25 -1.51
N PHE A 244 -5.14 -11.90 -0.88
CA PHE A 244 -4.92 -13.34 -1.05
C PHE A 244 -6.06 -14.10 -0.38
N ARG A 245 -6.36 -13.76 0.87
CA ARG A 245 -7.42 -14.45 1.62
C ARG A 245 -8.80 -14.21 1.01
N GLN A 246 -9.07 -13.03 0.46
CA GLN A 246 -10.32 -12.74 -0.25
C GLN A 246 -10.51 -13.59 -1.52
N LEU A 247 -9.43 -13.88 -2.25
CA LEU A 247 -9.51 -14.70 -3.48
C LEU A 247 -9.35 -16.20 -3.21
N HIS A 248 -8.70 -16.57 -2.12
CA HIS A 248 -8.33 -17.94 -1.79
C HIS A 248 -8.64 -18.26 -0.31
N PRO A 249 -9.92 -18.18 0.12
CA PRO A 249 -10.32 -18.23 1.53
C PRO A 249 -9.84 -19.50 2.25
N GLU A 250 -9.88 -20.64 1.56
CA GLU A 250 -9.55 -21.96 2.12
C GLU A 250 -8.12 -22.43 1.79
N SER A 251 -7.34 -21.62 1.07
CA SER A 251 -6.01 -22.05 0.63
C SER A 251 -4.99 -21.98 1.77
N LYS A 252 -4.28 -23.11 1.98
CA LYS A 252 -3.07 -23.20 2.82
C LYS A 252 -1.87 -23.00 1.92
N LYS A 253 -1.36 -21.76 1.89
CA LYS A 253 -0.19 -21.38 1.09
C LYS A 253 0.67 -20.40 1.87
N TYR A 254 1.97 -20.68 1.91
CA TYR A 254 2.93 -19.95 2.72
C TYR A 254 3.86 -19.11 1.83
N SER A 255 4.46 -18.07 2.42
CA SER A 255 5.42 -17.18 1.77
C SER A 255 6.81 -17.23 2.39
N PHE A 256 6.97 -17.83 3.57
CA PHE A 256 8.23 -17.94 4.31
C PHE A 256 8.43 -19.35 4.84
N TRP A 257 9.68 -19.85 4.74
CA TRP A 257 10.13 -21.08 5.38
C TRP A 257 11.51 -20.87 5.97
N SER A 258 11.68 -21.24 7.24
CA SER A 258 13.01 -21.17 7.88
C SER A 258 14.03 -22.01 7.13
N TYR A 259 15.26 -21.50 6.98
CA TYR A 259 16.39 -22.30 6.49
C TYR A 259 16.70 -23.50 7.40
N LEU A 260 16.25 -23.50 8.65
CA LEU A 260 16.44 -24.61 9.57
C LEU A 260 15.54 -25.80 9.21
N ALA A 261 16.02 -27.00 9.52
CA ALA A 261 15.26 -28.25 9.48
C ALA A 261 14.62 -28.62 8.13
N ASN A 262 15.12 -28.07 7.02
CA ASN A 262 14.57 -28.25 5.66
C ASN A 262 13.08 -27.90 5.61
N SER A 263 12.71 -26.77 6.22
CA SER A 263 11.30 -26.40 6.41
C SER A 263 10.57 -26.19 5.08
N ARG A 264 11.27 -25.74 4.03
CA ARG A 264 10.66 -25.53 2.71
C ARG A 264 10.30 -26.84 2.03
N GLU A 265 11.17 -27.84 2.09
CA GLU A 265 10.92 -29.18 1.52
C GLU A 265 9.79 -29.90 2.25
N LYS A 266 9.63 -29.65 3.56
CA LYS A 266 8.56 -30.21 4.40
C LYS A 266 7.28 -29.38 4.41
N ASP A 267 7.29 -28.25 3.72
CA ASP A 267 6.23 -27.24 3.73
C ASP A 267 5.77 -26.82 5.14
N VAL A 268 6.75 -26.64 6.03
CA VAL A 268 6.56 -26.05 7.37
C VAL A 268 6.73 -24.54 7.25
N GLY A 269 5.72 -23.89 6.68
CA GLY A 269 5.79 -22.48 6.31
C GLY A 269 4.87 -21.55 7.11
N TRP A 270 5.03 -20.26 6.81
CA TRP A 270 4.25 -19.14 7.31
C TRP A 270 3.89 -18.21 6.14
N ARG A 271 2.72 -17.60 6.17
CA ARG A 271 2.35 -16.51 5.25
C ARG A 271 2.58 -15.18 5.96
N LEU A 272 3.70 -14.55 5.65
CA LEU A 272 4.14 -13.28 6.25
C LEU A 272 4.10 -12.12 5.24
N ASP A 273 4.00 -12.45 3.95
CA ASP A 273 4.02 -11.49 2.85
C ASP A 273 2.61 -11.28 2.31
N TYR A 274 2.19 -10.02 2.19
CA TYR A 274 0.82 -9.67 1.86
C TYR A 274 0.74 -8.63 0.75
N TYR A 275 -0.38 -8.67 0.03
CA TYR A 275 -0.98 -7.48 -0.56
C TYR A 275 -2.29 -7.18 0.16
N VAL A 276 -2.34 -6.01 0.79
CA VAL A 276 -3.52 -5.44 1.43
C VAL A 276 -3.94 -4.22 0.63
N VAL A 277 -5.22 -4.09 0.32
CA VAL A 277 -5.73 -2.98 -0.51
C VAL A 277 -6.90 -2.30 0.15
N SER A 278 -7.15 -1.03 -0.18
CA SER A 278 -8.40 -0.36 0.20
C SER A 278 -9.61 -1.18 -0.28
N ASN A 279 -10.63 -1.34 0.56
CA ASN A 279 -11.83 -2.14 0.24
C ASN A 279 -12.44 -1.75 -1.12
N ARG A 280 -12.50 -0.44 -1.42
CA ARG A 280 -13.09 0.10 -2.65
C ARG A 280 -12.39 -0.33 -3.95
N ILE A 281 -11.18 -0.88 -3.88
CA ILE A 281 -10.44 -1.40 -5.04
C ILE A 281 -10.29 -2.92 -5.05
N MET A 282 -10.81 -3.65 -4.06
CA MET A 282 -10.70 -5.11 -4.04
C MET A 282 -11.30 -5.77 -5.29
N LYS A 283 -12.46 -5.27 -5.79
CA LYS A 283 -13.09 -5.73 -7.04
C LYS A 283 -12.22 -5.59 -8.29
N ASN A 284 -11.21 -4.72 -8.23
CA ASN A 284 -10.27 -4.47 -9.31
C ASN A 284 -9.06 -5.41 -9.27
N VAL A 285 -8.84 -6.12 -8.16
CA VAL A 285 -7.81 -7.16 -8.04
C VAL A 285 -8.27 -8.39 -8.83
N LYS A 286 -7.44 -8.82 -9.79
CA LYS A 286 -7.70 -9.97 -10.68
C LYS A 286 -6.88 -11.20 -10.34
N ARG A 287 -5.75 -11.01 -9.65
CA ARG A 287 -4.87 -12.08 -9.17
C ARG A 287 -4.18 -11.60 -7.90
N SER A 288 -4.07 -12.47 -6.91
CA SER A 288 -3.18 -12.32 -5.75
C SER A 288 -2.69 -13.70 -5.39
N ASP A 289 -1.39 -13.95 -5.53
CA ASP A 289 -0.83 -15.30 -5.40
C ASP A 289 0.62 -15.28 -4.88
N ILE A 290 1.10 -16.43 -4.44
CA ILE A 290 2.44 -16.65 -3.90
C ILE A 290 3.23 -17.57 -4.84
N MET A 291 4.41 -17.14 -5.28
CA MET A 291 5.26 -17.83 -6.24
C MET A 291 6.19 -18.84 -5.53
N THR A 292 5.61 -19.89 -4.95
CA THR A 292 6.29 -20.87 -4.07
C THR A 292 7.47 -21.59 -4.72
N ASP A 293 7.47 -21.71 -6.04
CA ASP A 293 8.53 -22.37 -6.81
C ASP A 293 9.82 -21.54 -6.93
N VAL A 294 9.76 -20.24 -6.65
CA VAL A 294 10.91 -19.33 -6.73
C VAL A 294 11.71 -19.39 -5.42
N LYS A 295 12.91 -20.00 -5.44
CA LYS A 295 13.69 -20.37 -4.24
C LYS A 295 14.84 -19.41 -3.89
N GLY A 296 14.86 -18.22 -4.50
CA GLY A 296 15.95 -17.26 -4.34
C GLY A 296 16.20 -16.77 -2.90
N SER A 297 15.20 -16.84 -2.03
CA SER A 297 15.18 -16.40 -0.64
C SER A 297 14.46 -17.43 0.25
N ASP A 298 14.54 -17.30 1.57
CA ASP A 298 13.67 -18.00 2.53
C ASP A 298 12.20 -17.56 2.40
N HIS A 299 11.98 -16.42 1.75
CA HIS A 299 10.67 -16.01 1.27
C HIS A 299 10.44 -16.36 -0.20
N ALA A 300 9.19 -16.62 -0.57
CA ALA A 300 8.70 -16.63 -1.93
C ALA A 300 8.21 -15.22 -2.34
N PRO A 301 8.39 -14.79 -3.59
CA PRO A 301 7.75 -13.58 -4.10
C PRO A 301 6.22 -13.72 -4.05
N ILE A 302 5.54 -12.62 -3.75
CA ILE A 302 4.10 -12.50 -3.93
C ILE A 302 3.81 -11.63 -5.15
N VAL A 303 2.72 -11.93 -5.85
CA VAL A 303 2.30 -11.23 -7.06
C VAL A 303 0.85 -10.80 -6.95
N MET A 304 0.57 -9.56 -7.37
CA MET A 304 -0.79 -9.07 -7.52
C MET A 304 -0.99 -8.46 -8.90
N GLN A 305 -2.16 -8.68 -9.49
CA GLN A 305 -2.62 -7.97 -10.68
C GLN A 305 -3.90 -7.21 -10.35
N ALA A 306 -3.94 -5.93 -10.70
CA ALA A 306 -5.13 -5.10 -10.52
C ALA A 306 -5.32 -4.13 -11.70
N THR A 307 -6.56 -3.91 -12.10
CA THR A 307 -6.90 -2.90 -13.11
C THR A 307 -7.09 -1.56 -12.41
N THR A 308 -6.35 -0.51 -12.75
CA THR A 308 -6.51 0.77 -12.04
C THR A 308 -7.69 1.60 -12.53
N ASN A 309 -8.71 0.97 -13.15
CA ASN A 309 -10.01 1.59 -13.51
C ASN A 309 -10.85 1.85 -12.26
N PHE A 310 -10.17 2.38 -11.25
CA PHE A 310 -10.67 3.30 -10.28
C PHE A 310 -11.21 4.45 -11.12
N ARG A 311 -12.47 4.32 -11.57
CA ARG A 311 -13.28 5.49 -11.84
C ARG A 311 -13.25 6.28 -10.55
N THR A 312 -12.28 7.18 -10.44
CA THR A 312 -12.43 8.38 -9.66
C THR A 312 -13.64 9.06 -10.32
N ARG A 313 -14.83 8.78 -9.79
CA ARG A 313 -15.61 9.95 -9.39
C ARG A 313 -14.63 10.70 -8.51
N LEU A 314 -13.99 11.72 -9.09
CA LEU A 314 -13.33 12.75 -8.37
C LEU A 314 -14.27 13.05 -7.20
N ILE A 315 -13.92 12.60 -6.01
CA ILE A 315 -14.32 13.31 -4.81
C ILE A 315 -13.44 14.55 -4.89
N VAL A 316 -13.80 15.49 -5.77
CA VAL A 316 -13.61 16.88 -5.45
C VAL A 316 -14.29 16.96 -4.10
N HIS A 317 -13.55 17.17 -3.01
CA HIS A 317 -14.16 17.78 -1.85
C HIS A 317 -14.67 19.12 -2.39
N PRO A 318 -15.98 19.29 -2.64
CA PRO A 318 -16.46 20.63 -2.83
C PRO A 318 -16.06 21.31 -1.53
N LYS A 319 -15.55 22.54 -1.61
CA LYS A 319 -15.73 23.50 -0.53
C LYS A 319 -17.11 23.20 0.07
N ILE A 320 -17.17 22.86 1.36
CA ILE A 320 -18.38 22.35 2.02
C ILE A 320 -19.56 23.25 1.62
N GLU A 321 -20.28 22.80 0.59
CA GLU A 321 -21.59 23.27 0.21
C GLU A 321 -22.46 22.08 0.51
N MET A 322 -23.17 22.18 1.63
CA MET A 322 -24.14 21.17 2.00
C MET A 322 -25.20 21.09 0.90
N SER A 323 -25.21 19.99 0.15
CA SER A 323 -26.37 19.52 -0.62
C SER A 323 -25.99 18.21 -1.35
N SER A 324 -26.81 17.16 -1.43
CA SER A 324 -28.15 16.89 -0.92
C SER A 324 -28.46 15.39 -1.18
N ARG A 325 -29.15 14.74 -0.23
CA ARG A 325 -29.63 13.33 -0.19
C ARG A 325 -28.74 12.28 0.49
N GLY A 326 -28.36 12.51 1.75
CA GLY A 326 -28.01 11.43 2.67
C GLY A 326 -29.26 10.96 3.43
N PHE A 327 -29.38 9.65 3.71
CA PHE A 327 -30.45 9.08 4.54
C PHE A 327 -30.14 9.31 6.02
N SER A 328 -30.00 10.58 6.39
CA SER A 328 -29.54 11.01 7.69
C SER A 328 -30.70 11.44 8.56
N VAL A 329 -30.67 11.07 9.84
CA VAL A 329 -31.60 11.54 10.87
C VAL A 329 -30.87 12.41 11.87
N TYR A 330 -31.54 13.49 12.28
CA TYR A 330 -31.15 14.28 13.43
C TYR A 330 -31.64 13.58 14.70
N VAL A 331 -30.75 13.44 15.69
CA VAL A 331 -31.05 12.86 17.01
C VAL A 331 -30.78 13.91 18.07
N GLY A 332 -31.83 14.55 18.58
CA GLY A 332 -31.75 15.55 19.63
C GLY A 332 -32.01 14.99 21.02
N ASN A 333 -31.62 15.76 22.03
CA ASN A 333 -31.82 15.45 23.45
C ASN A 333 -31.05 14.22 23.95
N ALA A 334 -29.97 13.82 23.25
CA ALA A 334 -29.07 12.78 23.71
C ALA A 334 -28.34 13.22 24.98
N ALA A 335 -28.10 12.29 25.90
CA ALA A 335 -27.36 12.59 27.13
C ALA A 335 -25.92 12.96 26.79
N TYR A 336 -25.31 13.92 27.50
CA TYR A 336 -23.97 14.43 27.16
C TYR A 336 -22.86 13.38 27.25
N GLN A 337 -23.06 12.32 28.04
CA GLN A 337 -22.15 11.19 28.16
C GLN A 337 -22.33 10.11 27.08
N THR A 338 -23.35 10.24 26.24
CA THR A 338 -23.65 9.28 25.17
C THR A 338 -22.48 9.20 24.20
N THR A 339 -22.12 8.00 23.79
CA THR A 339 -21.08 7.77 22.77
C THR A 339 -21.67 7.49 21.39
N GLU A 340 -20.87 7.70 20.34
CA GLU A 340 -21.29 7.41 18.96
C GLU A 340 -21.57 5.91 18.76
N GLN A 341 -20.84 5.04 19.47
CA GLN A 341 -21.05 3.60 19.44
C GLN A 341 -22.41 3.22 20.04
N GLU A 342 -22.76 3.74 21.23
CA GLU A 342 -24.05 3.44 21.87
C GLU A 342 -25.24 3.90 21.01
N LEU A 343 -25.14 5.07 20.38
CA LEU A 343 -26.15 5.53 19.42
C LEU A 343 -26.18 4.67 18.16
N GLY A 344 -25.03 4.28 17.63
CA GLY A 344 -24.94 3.38 16.47
C GLY A 344 -25.62 2.05 16.74
N ASP A 345 -25.31 1.43 17.88
CA ASP A 345 -25.88 0.15 18.30
C ASP A 345 -27.40 0.25 18.49
N TYR A 346 -27.88 1.33 19.12
CA TYR A 346 -29.31 1.55 19.31
C TYR A 346 -30.07 1.76 17.99
N PHE A 347 -29.54 2.59 17.10
CA PHE A 347 -30.16 2.88 15.79
C PHE A 347 -29.98 1.72 14.79
N SER A 348 -29.09 0.77 15.05
CA SER A 348 -28.97 -0.44 14.22
C SER A 348 -30.22 -1.33 14.23
N SER A 349 -31.08 -1.18 15.26
CA SER A 349 -32.35 -1.89 15.38
C SER A 349 -33.35 -1.60 14.27
N VAL A 350 -33.25 -0.43 13.62
CA VAL A 350 -34.17 0.01 12.56
C VAL A 350 -33.56 -0.02 11.16
N GLY A 351 -32.26 -0.28 11.05
CA GLY A 351 -31.56 -0.43 9.77
C GLY A 351 -30.03 -0.37 9.86
N GLN A 352 -29.34 -0.56 8.73
CA GLN A 352 -27.88 -0.53 8.71
C GLN A 352 -27.36 0.91 8.86
N VAL A 353 -26.77 1.22 10.01
CA VAL A 353 -26.10 2.49 10.29
C VAL A 353 -24.73 2.52 9.60
N THR A 354 -24.46 3.56 8.82
CA THR A 354 -23.19 3.76 8.11
C THR A 354 -22.27 4.75 8.82
N ASN A 355 -22.84 5.67 9.60
CA ASN A 355 -22.08 6.70 10.32
C ASN A 355 -22.91 7.27 11.49
N VAL A 356 -22.25 7.58 12.59
CA VAL A 356 -22.84 8.33 13.72
C VAL A 356 -21.90 9.47 14.05
N LYS A 357 -22.43 10.68 14.19
CA LYS A 357 -21.65 11.86 14.54
C LYS A 357 -22.32 12.64 15.66
N ILE A 358 -21.69 12.66 16.84
CA ILE A 358 -22.10 13.56 17.92
C ILE A 358 -21.53 14.95 17.65
N VAL A 359 -22.37 15.98 17.78
CA VAL A 359 -21.90 17.35 17.59
C VAL A 359 -21.36 17.91 18.89
N CYS A 360 -20.07 18.18 18.91
CA CYS A 360 -19.40 18.87 20.00
C CYS A 360 -19.25 20.37 19.72
N ASP A 361 -19.17 21.15 20.79
CA ASP A 361 -18.75 22.53 20.78
C ASP A 361 -17.29 22.62 20.32
N ARG A 362 -16.99 23.55 19.40
CA ARG A 362 -15.68 23.61 18.72
C ARG A 362 -14.57 24.15 19.61
N GLU A 363 -14.90 24.95 20.62
CA GLU A 363 -13.91 25.58 21.49
C GLU A 363 -13.64 24.72 22.72
N THR A 364 -14.67 24.09 23.27
CA THR A 364 -14.60 23.30 24.51
C THR A 364 -14.52 21.80 24.29
N GLY A 365 -14.82 21.30 23.08
CA GLY A 365 -14.88 19.87 22.75
C GLY A 365 -16.06 19.13 23.40
N ARG A 366 -16.94 19.83 24.13
CA ARG A 366 -18.04 19.21 24.88
C ARG A 366 -19.24 18.89 23.98
N PRO A 367 -19.92 17.74 24.17
CA PRO A 367 -21.11 17.40 23.39
C PRO A 367 -22.23 18.43 23.56
N ARG A 368 -22.93 18.75 22.46
CA ARG A 368 -24.07 19.70 22.45
C ARG A 368 -25.42 19.04 22.69
N GLY A 369 -25.44 17.75 23.01
CA GLY A 369 -26.67 16.99 23.29
C GLY A 369 -27.48 16.61 22.04
N PHE A 370 -26.82 16.56 20.88
CA PHE A 370 -27.42 16.05 19.65
C PHE A 370 -26.40 15.39 18.73
N ALA A 371 -26.89 14.53 17.85
CA ALA A 371 -26.10 13.76 16.90
C ALA A 371 -26.80 13.69 15.54
N PHE A 372 -26.05 13.22 14.54
CA PHE A 372 -26.57 12.79 13.25
C PHE A 372 -26.24 11.32 13.06
N VAL A 373 -27.24 10.54 12.63
CA VAL A 373 -27.08 9.11 12.32
C VAL A 373 -27.41 8.92 10.84
N GLU A 374 -26.50 8.30 10.09
CA GLU A 374 -26.66 8.02 8.66
C GLU A 374 -26.98 6.55 8.45
N PHE A 375 -27.94 6.28 7.57
CA PHE A 375 -28.34 4.94 7.18
C PHE A 375 -27.91 4.60 5.75
N ALA A 376 -27.80 3.29 5.48
CA ALA A 376 -27.53 2.77 4.14
C ALA A 376 -28.69 3.02 3.15
N ASP A 377 -29.93 3.17 3.64
CA ASP A 377 -31.13 3.36 2.83
C ASP A 377 -32.18 4.30 3.47
N GLU A 378 -33.08 4.83 2.63
CA GLU A 378 -34.12 5.79 3.02
C GLU A 378 -35.18 5.18 3.96
N ALA A 379 -35.51 3.91 3.74
CA ALA A 379 -36.53 3.21 4.52
C ALA A 379 -36.11 3.10 5.99
N SER A 380 -34.83 2.86 6.25
CA SER A 380 -34.25 2.81 7.59
C SER A 380 -34.30 4.17 8.29
N ALA A 381 -34.01 5.26 7.57
CA ALA A 381 -34.13 6.62 8.11
C ALA A 381 -35.58 6.99 8.45
N GLN A 382 -36.54 6.61 7.60
CA GLN A 382 -37.97 6.80 7.88
C GLN A 382 -38.42 6.00 9.10
N LYS A 383 -38.05 4.72 9.18
CA LYS A 383 -38.33 3.87 10.36
C LYS A 383 -37.74 4.44 11.65
N ALA A 384 -36.54 5.01 11.59
CA ALA A 384 -35.93 5.65 12.76
C ALA A 384 -36.78 6.83 13.26
N CYS A 385 -37.31 7.66 12.37
CA CYS A 385 -38.21 8.77 12.74
C CYS A 385 -39.56 8.28 13.28
N GLU A 386 -40.10 7.19 12.75
CA GLU A 386 -41.39 6.63 13.18
C GLU A 386 -41.29 5.90 14.53
N GLN A 387 -40.22 5.14 14.74
CA GLN A 387 -40.11 4.20 15.86
C GLN A 387 -39.26 4.73 17.03
N LEU A 388 -38.27 5.57 16.76
CA LEU A 388 -37.30 6.01 17.78
C LEU A 388 -37.52 7.47 18.21
N ASN A 389 -38.41 8.21 17.55
CA ASN A 389 -38.77 9.55 18.01
C ASN A 389 -39.62 9.47 19.30
N GLY A 390 -39.17 10.13 20.37
CA GLY A 390 -39.79 10.06 21.69
C GLY A 390 -39.37 8.84 22.53
N ALA A 391 -38.56 7.94 21.97
CA ALA A 391 -38.07 6.77 22.70
C ALA A 391 -37.09 7.19 23.81
N ASP A 392 -37.15 6.49 24.96
CA ASP A 392 -36.19 6.69 26.03
C ASP A 392 -34.84 6.08 25.66
N PHE A 393 -33.79 6.87 25.80
CA PHE A 393 -32.41 6.46 25.64
C PHE A 393 -31.55 7.18 26.66
N ASN A 394 -30.88 6.42 27.53
CA ASN A 394 -30.10 6.94 28.65
C ASN A 394 -30.91 7.91 29.56
N GLY A 395 -32.19 7.60 29.81
CA GLY A 395 -33.08 8.39 30.67
C GLY A 395 -33.53 9.71 30.07
N ARG A 396 -33.41 9.89 28.75
CA ARG A 396 -33.89 11.05 28.01
C ARG A 396 -34.68 10.60 26.80
N GLN A 397 -35.80 11.28 26.55
CA GLN A 397 -36.58 11.06 25.33
C GLN A 397 -35.86 11.68 24.13
N LEU A 398 -35.46 10.85 23.17
CA LEU A 398 -34.82 11.32 21.94
C LEU A 398 -35.80 12.10 21.07
N ARG A 399 -35.29 13.12 20.40
CA ARG A 399 -36.03 13.81 19.32
C ARG A 399 -35.43 13.40 17.99
N VAL A 400 -36.10 12.51 17.26
CA VAL A 400 -35.61 11.97 15.99
C VAL A 400 -36.43 12.53 14.84
N ASN A 401 -35.76 13.23 13.92
CA ASN A 401 -36.37 13.75 12.70
C ASN A 401 -35.47 13.46 11.52
N LEU A 402 -36.04 13.41 10.32
CA LEU A 402 -35.22 13.44 9.10
C LEU A 402 -34.34 14.69 9.17
N ALA A 403 -33.05 14.53 8.89
CA ALA A 403 -32.14 15.67 8.88
C ALA A 403 -32.55 16.57 7.70
N SER A 404 -33.32 17.61 8.00
CA SER A 404 -33.64 18.65 7.04
C SER A 404 -32.35 19.42 6.70
N ARG A 405 -32.27 19.81 5.42
CA ARG A 405 -31.15 20.54 4.81
C ARG A 405 -30.60 21.68 5.66
#